data_AF-A0AAJ1IA90-F1
#
_entry.id   AF-A0AAJ1IA90-F1
#
_cell.length_a   1.000
_cell.length_b   1.000
_cell.length_c   1.000
_cell.angle_alpha   90.00
_cell.angle_beta   90.00
_cell.angle_gamma   90.00
#
_symmetry.space_group_name_H-M   'P 1'
#
loop_
_entity.id
_entity.type
_entity.pdbx_description
1 polymer ?
#
loop_
_entity_poly.entity_id
_entity_poly.type
_entity_poly.pdbx_seq_one_letter_code
_entity_poly.pdbx_strand_id
1 'polypeptide(L)'
;MKHAVKLLILIIAIVFALSSCQDVFTTSVFENLYEPDYETMSDEQKISYAEDLLATGSTEELEEAYDEITDLIEDEDIDLDSTELTDDELELVELAAELAIGASGIGDAVTDAIGTFASGEEFAEDDIMEIFESLETGNLEDAVGFFETLEANADEGEDALTDEQYTTAAAAQLIVVMEDFSALEGTADEVASYDDLDPDNNAVHAAIVEDLEQALEWADSGGFDASTFGIDYTVE
;
A
#
# COMPACT_ATOMS: atom_id res chain seq x y z
N MET A 1 2.21 -36.57 35.20
CA MET A 1 1.37 -35.72 34.33
C MET A 1 1.89 -34.29 34.21
N LYS A 2 2.12 -33.53 35.30
CA LYS A 2 2.61 -32.13 35.21
C LYS A 2 3.98 -31.96 34.52
N HIS A 3 4.87 -32.95 34.60
CA HIS A 3 6.17 -32.92 33.91
C HIS A 3 6.08 -33.30 32.41
N ALA A 4 5.07 -34.07 32.01
CA ALA A 4 4.87 -34.42 30.60
C ALA A 4 4.32 -33.24 29.79
N VAL A 5 3.44 -32.43 30.40
CA VAL A 5 2.90 -31.21 29.78
C VAL A 5 3.98 -30.13 29.61
N LYS A 6 4.87 -29.96 30.59
CA LYS A 6 6.00 -29.02 30.48
C LYS A 6 7.00 -29.42 29.39
N LEU A 7 7.25 -30.72 29.21
CA LEU A 7 8.12 -31.23 28.15
C LEU A 7 7.50 -31.00 26.76
N LEU A 8 6.18 -31.17 26.64
CA LEU A 8 5.46 -30.96 25.38
C LEU A 8 5.43 -29.48 24.97
N ILE A 9 5.22 -28.56 25.92
CA ILE A 9 5.29 -27.11 25.66
C ILE A 9 6.71 -26.68 25.25
N LEU A 10 7.75 -27.23 25.90
CA LEU A 10 9.14 -26.96 25.55
C LEU A 10 9.47 -27.46 24.12
N ILE A 11 8.96 -28.63 23.74
CA ILE A 11 9.16 -29.18 22.39
C ILE A 11 8.47 -28.30 21.34
N ILE A 12 7.25 -27.83 21.61
CA ILE A 12 6.54 -26.92 20.69
C ILE A 12 7.29 -25.59 20.56
N ALA A 13 7.76 -25.01 21.65
CA ALA A 13 8.54 -23.77 21.62
C ALA A 13 9.87 -23.92 20.86
N ILE A 14 10.53 -25.08 20.98
CA ILE A 14 11.77 -25.36 20.23
C ILE A 14 11.49 -25.61 18.75
N VAL A 15 10.38 -26.24 18.39
CA VAL A 15 9.98 -26.42 16.98
C VAL A 15 9.64 -25.08 16.34
N PHE A 16 8.92 -24.19 17.04
CA PHE A 16 8.66 -22.83 16.58
C PHE A 16 9.94 -21.98 16.45
N ALA A 17 10.86 -22.09 17.41
CA ALA A 17 12.14 -21.38 17.34
C ALA A 17 13.08 -21.93 16.25
N LEU A 18 12.91 -23.19 15.82
CA LEU A 18 13.71 -23.81 14.76
C LEU A 18 13.06 -23.65 13.37
N SER A 19 11.73 -23.48 13.27
CA SER A 19 11.07 -23.12 12.01
C SER A 19 11.38 -21.68 11.61
N SER A 20 11.57 -20.78 12.57
CA SER A 20 12.07 -19.40 12.33
C SER A 20 13.59 -19.32 12.08
N CYS A 21 14.27 -20.45 11.90
CA CYS A 21 15.71 -20.50 11.58
C CYS A 21 16.01 -21.21 10.25
N GLN A 22 14.99 -21.61 9.47
CA GLN A 22 15.24 -22.15 8.13
C GLN A 22 15.62 -21.08 7.10
N ASP A 23 15.32 -19.79 7.36
CA ASP A 23 15.73 -18.67 6.48
C ASP A 23 17.22 -18.28 6.61
N VAL A 24 17.94 -18.74 7.64
CA VAL A 24 19.31 -18.25 7.91
C VAL A 24 20.40 -19.05 7.16
N PHE A 25 20.07 -20.15 6.48
CA PHE A 25 21.06 -20.97 5.76
C PHE A 25 20.80 -21.14 4.25
N THR A 26 19.71 -20.59 3.71
CA THR A 26 19.52 -20.39 2.27
C THR A 26 20.02 -19.01 1.80
N THR A 27 20.07 -18.04 2.70
CA THR A 27 20.26 -16.60 2.44
C THR A 27 21.67 -16.10 2.83
N SER A 28 22.77 -16.69 2.33
CA SER A 28 24.08 -16.20 2.81
C SER A 28 25.36 -16.41 1.98
N VAL A 29 25.32 -16.96 0.76
CA VAL A 29 26.56 -16.98 -0.06
C VAL A 29 26.35 -16.57 -1.52
N PHE A 30 25.11 -16.61 -2.04
CA PHE A 30 24.85 -16.33 -3.45
C PHE A 30 23.95 -15.12 -3.74
N GLU A 31 23.23 -14.55 -2.76
CA GLU A 31 22.41 -13.33 -2.98
C GLU A 31 23.28 -12.15 -3.45
N ASN A 32 24.42 -11.91 -2.80
CA ASN A 32 25.36 -10.86 -3.25
C ASN A 32 26.16 -11.19 -4.54
N LEU A 33 25.85 -12.29 -5.22
CA LEU A 33 26.52 -12.69 -6.47
C LEU A 33 25.59 -12.67 -7.69
N TYR A 34 24.30 -12.41 -7.47
CA TYR A 34 23.29 -12.37 -8.51
C TYR A 34 22.29 -11.27 -8.15
N GLU A 35 22.65 -10.02 -8.43
CA GLU A 35 21.64 -8.99 -8.66
C GLU A 35 20.95 -9.39 -9.98
N PRO A 36 19.64 -9.69 -9.97
CA PRO A 36 18.91 -9.96 -11.20
C PRO A 36 19.02 -8.74 -12.12
N ASP A 37 19.47 -8.97 -13.34
CA ASP A 37 19.65 -7.92 -14.35
C ASP A 37 18.39 -7.85 -15.23
N TYR A 38 17.48 -6.95 -14.87
CA TYR A 38 16.21 -6.73 -15.58
C TYR A 38 16.42 -6.42 -17.08
N GLU A 39 17.53 -5.77 -17.47
CA GLU A 39 17.84 -5.45 -18.87
C GLU A 39 17.97 -6.71 -19.77
N THR A 40 18.20 -7.87 -19.16
CA THR A 40 18.42 -9.13 -19.88
C THR A 40 17.24 -10.09 -19.83
N MET A 41 16.21 -9.76 -19.05
CA MET A 41 14.98 -10.54 -18.92
C MET A 41 14.03 -10.27 -20.09
N SER A 42 13.20 -11.25 -20.46
CA SER A 42 12.02 -10.96 -21.28
C SER A 42 10.92 -10.35 -20.41
N ASP A 43 9.94 -9.71 -21.03
CA ASP A 43 8.85 -9.03 -20.33
C ASP A 43 8.09 -10.01 -19.41
N GLU A 44 7.83 -11.23 -19.88
CA GLU A 44 7.18 -12.25 -19.04
C GLU A 44 8.06 -12.71 -17.86
N GLN A 45 9.39 -12.61 -18.00
CA GLN A 45 10.30 -12.89 -16.90
C GLN A 45 10.36 -11.74 -15.90
N LYS A 46 10.20 -10.49 -16.35
CA LYS A 46 10.10 -9.32 -15.47
C LYS A 46 8.82 -9.39 -14.64
N ILE A 47 7.68 -9.62 -15.28
CA ILE A 47 6.37 -9.78 -14.63
C ILE A 47 6.43 -10.90 -13.58
N SER A 48 6.87 -12.10 -13.97
CA SER A 48 6.96 -13.24 -13.04
C SER A 48 7.94 -13.00 -11.89
N TYR A 49 9.01 -12.22 -12.10
CA TYR A 49 9.95 -11.89 -11.04
C TYR A 49 9.36 -10.86 -10.06
N ALA A 50 8.66 -9.86 -10.58
CA ALA A 50 7.96 -8.86 -9.78
C ALA A 50 6.85 -9.49 -8.92
N GLU A 51 6.07 -10.43 -9.47
CA GLU A 51 5.08 -11.22 -8.70
C GLU A 51 5.73 -12.00 -7.54
N ASP A 52 6.90 -12.60 -7.76
CA ASP A 52 7.65 -13.31 -6.72
C ASP A 52 8.12 -12.34 -5.61
N LEU A 53 8.46 -11.10 -5.98
CA LEU A 53 8.88 -10.06 -5.04
C LEU A 53 7.75 -9.54 -4.17
N LEU A 54 6.50 -9.46 -4.65
CA LEU A 54 5.36 -9.04 -3.80
C LEU A 54 5.26 -9.85 -2.48
N ALA A 55 5.65 -11.13 -2.52
CA ALA A 55 5.63 -12.00 -1.34
C ALA A 55 6.91 -11.99 -0.51
N THR A 56 8.05 -11.59 -1.07
CA THR A 56 9.38 -11.88 -0.49
C THR A 56 10.40 -10.75 -0.57
N GLY A 57 10.16 -9.75 -1.41
CA GLY A 57 11.03 -8.63 -1.67
C GLY A 57 11.07 -7.63 -0.51
N SER A 58 12.20 -6.95 -0.40
CA SER A 58 12.32 -5.73 0.38
C SER A 58 11.72 -4.52 -0.34
N THR A 59 11.46 -3.44 0.38
CA THR A 59 10.97 -2.17 -0.19
C THR A 59 11.83 -1.66 -1.35
N GLU A 60 13.16 -1.80 -1.27
CA GLU A 60 14.09 -1.43 -2.36
C GLU A 60 13.94 -2.35 -3.58
N GLU A 61 13.77 -3.65 -3.39
CA GLU A 61 13.55 -4.59 -4.52
C GLU A 61 12.17 -4.41 -5.16
N LEU A 62 11.16 -4.02 -4.36
CA LEU A 62 9.82 -3.71 -4.83
C LEU A 62 9.80 -2.40 -5.62
N GLU A 63 10.58 -1.39 -5.21
CA GLU A 63 10.78 -0.16 -5.98
C GLU A 63 11.42 -0.44 -7.34
N GLU A 64 12.50 -1.24 -7.39
CA GLU A 64 13.12 -1.62 -8.66
C GLU A 64 12.17 -2.41 -9.57
N ALA A 65 11.35 -3.28 -9.00
CA ALA A 65 10.33 -4.00 -9.75
C ALA A 65 9.22 -3.06 -10.24
N TYR A 66 8.79 -2.12 -9.42
CA TYR A 66 7.80 -1.11 -9.76
C TYR A 66 8.25 -0.28 -10.96
N ASP A 67 9.46 0.28 -10.91
CA ASP A 67 10.05 1.06 -12.01
C ASP A 67 10.05 0.26 -13.32
N GLU A 68 10.47 -1.01 -13.28
CA GLU A 68 10.54 -1.87 -14.46
C GLU A 68 9.17 -2.26 -15.03
N ILE A 69 8.15 -2.43 -14.18
CA ILE A 69 6.78 -2.69 -14.63
C ILE A 69 6.16 -1.42 -15.22
N THR A 70 6.40 -0.25 -14.62
CA THR A 70 5.93 1.03 -15.17
C THR A 70 6.59 1.33 -16.51
N ASP A 71 7.89 1.06 -16.66
CA ASP A 71 8.59 1.14 -17.95
C ASP A 71 7.95 0.22 -19.01
N LEU A 72 7.49 -0.98 -18.63
CA LEU A 72 6.75 -1.87 -19.55
C LEU A 72 5.39 -1.27 -19.95
N ILE A 73 4.63 -0.70 -19.01
CA ILE A 73 3.36 -0.02 -19.29
C ILE A 73 3.57 1.12 -20.30
N GLU A 74 4.64 1.92 -20.11
CA GLU A 74 5.00 3.00 -21.02
C GLU A 74 5.46 2.48 -22.40
N ASP A 75 6.31 1.45 -22.45
CA ASP A 75 6.84 0.89 -23.70
C ASP A 75 5.75 0.21 -24.55
N GLU A 76 4.72 -0.34 -23.91
CA GLU A 76 3.54 -0.91 -24.55
C GLU A 76 2.50 0.13 -24.99
N ASP A 77 2.68 1.41 -24.63
CA ASP A 77 1.77 2.54 -24.95
C ASP A 77 0.36 2.31 -24.37
N ILE A 78 0.28 1.74 -23.15
CA ILE A 78 -0.97 1.48 -22.43
C ILE A 78 -1.56 2.83 -21.96
N ASP A 79 -2.79 3.11 -22.37
CA ASP A 79 -3.52 4.33 -22.01
C ASP A 79 -4.26 4.12 -20.68
N LEU A 80 -3.67 4.56 -19.57
CA LEU A 80 -4.24 4.43 -18.23
C LEU A 80 -5.56 5.20 -18.04
N ASP A 81 -5.87 6.16 -18.92
CA ASP A 81 -7.16 6.89 -18.94
C ASP A 81 -8.25 6.14 -19.73
N SER A 82 -7.92 5.00 -20.35
CA SER A 82 -8.85 4.19 -21.14
C SER A 82 -9.81 3.40 -20.25
N THR A 83 -11.03 3.17 -20.77
CA THR A 83 -12.06 2.30 -20.17
C THR A 83 -12.25 1.01 -20.98
N GLU A 84 -11.30 0.71 -21.87
CA GLU A 84 -11.31 -0.47 -22.74
C GLU A 84 -9.94 -1.16 -22.73
N LEU A 85 -9.33 -1.33 -21.55
CA LEU A 85 -8.12 -2.14 -21.39
C LEU A 85 -8.43 -3.63 -21.59
N THR A 86 -7.45 -4.38 -22.08
CA THR A 86 -7.51 -5.84 -22.20
C THR A 86 -7.13 -6.51 -20.88
N ASP A 87 -7.52 -7.78 -20.72
CA ASP A 87 -7.20 -8.56 -19.51
C ASP A 87 -5.69 -8.56 -19.19
N ASP A 88 -4.83 -8.70 -20.21
CA ASP A 88 -3.36 -8.71 -20.03
C ASP A 88 -2.84 -7.32 -19.59
N GLU A 89 -3.43 -6.23 -20.07
CA GLU A 89 -3.09 -4.86 -19.66
C GLU A 89 -3.56 -4.57 -18.22
N LEU A 90 -4.76 -5.06 -17.85
CA LEU A 90 -5.30 -4.94 -16.49
C LEU A 90 -4.45 -5.70 -15.47
N GLU A 91 -3.99 -6.91 -15.80
CA GLU A 91 -3.07 -7.69 -14.94
C GLU A 91 -1.76 -6.94 -14.70
N LEU A 92 -1.24 -6.24 -15.72
CA LEU A 92 -0.03 -5.43 -15.58
C LEU A 92 -0.25 -4.18 -14.72
N VAL A 93 -1.40 -3.51 -14.87
CA VAL A 93 -1.80 -2.36 -14.03
C VAL A 93 -2.03 -2.78 -12.57
N GLU A 94 -2.65 -3.94 -12.33
CA GLU A 94 -2.82 -4.52 -10.99
C GLU A 94 -1.47 -4.80 -10.33
N LEU A 95 -0.54 -5.43 -11.06
CA LEU A 95 0.80 -5.68 -10.58
C LEU A 95 1.54 -4.37 -10.24
N ALA A 96 1.43 -3.34 -11.08
CA ALA A 96 2.02 -2.03 -10.82
C ALA A 96 1.46 -1.40 -9.53
N ALA A 97 0.14 -1.47 -9.33
CA ALA A 97 -0.51 -0.98 -8.11
C ALA A 97 0.03 -1.69 -6.86
N GLU A 98 0.10 -3.02 -6.87
CA GLU A 98 0.59 -3.80 -5.72
C GLU A 98 2.07 -3.53 -5.42
N LEU A 99 2.89 -3.39 -6.45
CA LEU A 99 4.31 -3.05 -6.31
C LEU A 99 4.49 -1.64 -5.75
N ALA A 100 3.75 -0.66 -6.24
CA ALA A 100 3.80 0.72 -5.76
C ALA A 100 3.38 0.81 -4.27
N ILE A 101 2.34 0.05 -3.86
CA ILE A 101 1.99 -0.11 -2.45
C ILE A 101 3.15 -0.74 -1.65
N GLY A 102 3.76 -1.79 -2.16
CA GLY A 102 4.90 -2.44 -1.50
C GLY A 102 6.10 -1.51 -1.35
N ALA A 103 6.44 -0.81 -2.43
CA ALA A 103 7.56 0.13 -2.52
C ALA A 103 7.35 1.41 -1.71
N SER A 104 6.10 1.78 -1.42
CA SER A 104 5.80 2.90 -0.52
C SER A 104 6.33 2.74 0.91
N GLY A 105 6.67 1.51 1.31
CA GLY A 105 7.10 1.19 2.68
C GLY A 105 5.95 1.07 3.68
N ILE A 106 4.68 1.16 3.25
CA ILE A 106 3.51 1.04 4.15
C ILE A 106 3.49 -0.29 4.92
N GLY A 107 3.95 -1.39 4.31
CA GLY A 107 4.02 -2.70 4.96
C GLY A 107 5.01 -2.73 6.13
N ASP A 108 6.18 -2.11 5.95
CA ASP A 108 7.20 -1.97 6.99
C ASP A 108 6.71 -1.04 8.10
N ALA A 109 6.14 0.11 7.73
CA ALA A 109 5.52 1.06 8.65
C ALA A 109 4.45 0.43 9.55
N VAL A 110 3.54 -0.35 8.97
CA VAL A 110 2.50 -1.07 9.73
C VAL A 110 3.13 -2.13 10.64
N THR A 111 4.15 -2.85 10.16
CA THR A 111 4.86 -3.87 10.95
C THR A 111 5.56 -3.25 12.16
N ASP A 112 6.22 -2.11 11.98
CA ASP A 112 6.89 -1.36 13.03
C ASP A 112 5.89 -0.78 14.04
N ALA A 113 4.77 -0.21 13.56
CA ALA A 113 3.67 0.25 14.41
C ALA A 113 3.12 -0.88 15.29
N ILE A 114 2.85 -2.05 14.71
CA ILE A 114 2.38 -3.22 15.47
C ILE A 114 3.46 -3.70 16.46
N GLY A 115 4.73 -3.66 16.07
CA GLY A 115 5.87 -4.00 16.92
C GLY A 115 5.95 -3.13 18.17
N THR A 116 5.86 -1.81 18.01
CA THR A 116 5.84 -0.81 19.10
C THR A 116 4.61 -0.97 19.98
N PHE A 117 3.43 -1.19 19.39
CA PHE A 117 2.22 -1.48 20.17
C PHE A 117 2.36 -2.76 21.01
N ALA A 118 2.93 -3.82 20.43
CA ALA A 118 3.12 -5.11 21.09
C ALA A 118 4.20 -5.10 22.17
N SER A 119 5.19 -4.21 22.07
CA SER A 119 6.24 -4.03 23.10
C SER A 119 5.67 -3.40 24.39
N GLY A 120 4.49 -2.79 24.30
CA GLY A 120 3.85 -2.07 25.40
C GLY A 120 4.47 -0.69 25.66
N GLU A 121 5.23 -0.18 24.69
CA GLU A 121 5.65 1.22 24.64
C GLU A 121 4.43 2.11 24.39
N GLU A 122 4.45 3.31 24.96
CA GLU A 122 3.37 4.28 24.76
C GLU A 122 3.52 4.85 23.36
N PHE A 123 2.55 4.56 22.49
CA PHE A 123 2.50 5.08 21.13
C PHE A 123 2.40 6.61 21.21
N ALA A 124 3.50 7.30 20.93
CA ALA A 124 3.55 8.75 20.92
C ALA A 124 3.04 9.27 19.58
N GLU A 125 2.54 10.52 19.60
CA GLU A 125 2.20 11.25 18.38
C GLU A 125 3.42 11.38 17.44
N ASP A 126 4.62 11.56 18.02
CA ASP A 126 5.89 11.60 17.28
C ASP A 126 6.18 10.28 16.54
N ASP A 127 5.78 9.12 17.07
CA ASP A 127 6.01 7.82 16.42
C ASP A 127 5.12 7.66 15.17
N ILE A 128 3.90 8.20 15.21
CA ILE A 128 3.00 8.24 14.05
C ILE A 128 3.59 9.13 12.96
N MET A 129 4.08 10.31 13.33
CA MET A 129 4.70 11.24 12.39
C MET A 129 5.97 10.65 11.75
N GLU A 130 6.82 9.97 12.52
CA GLU A 130 8.01 9.30 11.98
C GLU A 130 7.65 8.20 10.98
N ILE A 131 6.56 7.46 11.23
CA ILE A 131 6.03 6.49 10.28
C ILE A 131 5.61 7.18 8.98
N PHE A 132 4.81 8.24 9.04
CA PHE A 132 4.37 8.97 7.84
C PHE A 132 5.56 9.59 7.07
N GLU A 133 6.56 10.14 7.77
CA GLU A 133 7.76 10.70 7.15
C GLU A 133 8.65 9.64 6.46
N SER A 134 8.46 8.36 6.78
CA SER A 134 9.21 7.25 6.19
C SER A 134 8.56 6.65 4.94
N LEU A 135 7.33 7.05 4.62
CA LEU A 135 6.61 6.55 3.46
C LEU A 135 7.05 7.29 2.20
N GLU A 136 7.22 6.54 1.11
CA GLU A 136 7.39 7.12 -0.23
C GLU A 136 5.98 7.38 -0.80
N THR A 137 5.45 8.56 -0.50
CA THR A 137 4.07 8.91 -0.82
C THR A 137 3.81 9.07 -2.32
N GLY A 138 4.83 9.37 -3.12
CA GLY A 138 4.74 9.34 -4.58
C GLY A 138 4.30 7.96 -5.10
N ASN A 139 4.81 6.88 -4.52
CA ASN A 139 4.39 5.52 -4.89
C ASN A 139 2.95 5.23 -4.44
N LEU A 140 2.48 5.84 -3.35
CA LEU A 140 1.08 5.74 -2.94
C LEU A 140 0.16 6.50 -3.89
N GLU A 141 0.57 7.69 -4.36
CA GLU A 141 -0.15 8.45 -5.38
C GLU A 141 -0.27 7.65 -6.69
N ASP A 142 0.83 7.04 -7.14
CA ASP A 142 0.82 6.20 -8.33
C ASP A 142 -0.08 4.97 -8.15
N ALA A 143 0.00 4.31 -6.99
CA ALA A 143 -0.87 3.17 -6.64
C ALA A 143 -2.36 3.54 -6.70
N VAL A 144 -2.73 4.70 -6.15
CA VAL A 144 -4.10 5.24 -6.24
C VAL A 144 -4.52 5.37 -7.69
N GLY A 145 -3.68 6.00 -8.54
CA GLY A 145 -3.96 6.16 -9.96
C GLY A 145 -4.22 4.83 -10.68
N PHE A 146 -3.42 3.79 -10.38
CA PHE A 146 -3.65 2.46 -10.94
C PHE A 146 -4.97 1.84 -10.44
N PHE A 147 -5.33 1.99 -9.16
CA PHE A 147 -6.62 1.51 -8.65
C PHE A 147 -7.82 2.23 -9.29
N GLU A 148 -7.71 3.54 -9.57
CA GLU A 148 -8.73 4.27 -10.32
C GLU A 148 -8.86 3.72 -11.75
N THR A 149 -7.75 3.43 -12.43
CA THR A 149 -7.75 2.79 -13.75
C THR A 149 -8.42 1.42 -13.71
N LEU A 150 -8.11 0.58 -12.71
CA LEU A 150 -8.71 -0.75 -12.55
C LEU A 150 -10.21 -0.64 -12.29
N GLU A 151 -10.64 0.26 -11.39
CA GLU A 151 -12.06 0.48 -11.10
C GLU A 151 -12.81 1.01 -12.33
N ALA A 152 -12.22 1.91 -13.12
CA ALA A 152 -12.82 2.44 -14.33
C ALA A 152 -13.02 1.38 -15.43
N ASN A 153 -12.22 0.30 -15.42
CA ASN A 153 -12.31 -0.83 -16.34
C ASN A 153 -13.08 -2.03 -15.75
N ALA A 154 -13.45 -1.99 -14.47
CA ALA A 154 -14.20 -3.04 -13.82
C ALA A 154 -15.67 -3.10 -14.30
N ASP A 155 -16.07 -4.22 -14.90
CA ASP A 155 -17.48 -4.51 -15.14
C ASP A 155 -18.17 -4.94 -13.81
N GLU A 156 -19.39 -4.44 -13.53
CA GLU A 156 -20.17 -4.80 -12.33
C GLU A 156 -20.32 -6.35 -12.20
N GLY A 157 -19.43 -7.02 -11.47
CA GLY A 157 -19.48 -8.48 -11.29
C GLY A 157 -18.13 -9.19 -11.20
N GLU A 158 -17.72 -9.85 -12.29
CA GLU A 158 -16.56 -10.78 -12.30
C GLU A 158 -15.21 -10.07 -12.32
N ASP A 159 -15.16 -8.81 -12.77
CA ASP A 159 -13.94 -8.01 -12.94
C ASP A 159 -13.90 -6.82 -11.97
N ALA A 160 -14.76 -6.83 -10.95
CA ALA A 160 -14.71 -5.86 -9.86
C ALA A 160 -13.47 -6.09 -9.00
N LEU A 161 -12.88 -4.99 -8.51
CA LEU A 161 -11.85 -5.04 -7.49
C LEU A 161 -12.33 -5.89 -6.30
N THR A 162 -11.42 -6.69 -5.76
CA THR A 162 -11.68 -7.50 -4.58
C THR A 162 -11.81 -6.62 -3.33
N ASP A 163 -12.48 -7.14 -2.28
CA ASP A 163 -12.58 -6.45 -0.99
C ASP A 163 -11.20 -6.01 -0.44
N GLU A 164 -10.16 -6.82 -0.70
CA GLU A 164 -8.78 -6.54 -0.29
C GLU A 164 -8.19 -5.38 -1.09
N GLN A 165 -8.37 -5.36 -2.41
CA GLN A 165 -7.92 -4.25 -3.26
C GLN A 165 -8.63 -2.94 -2.91
N TYR A 166 -9.95 -2.96 -2.69
CA TYR A 166 -10.68 -1.79 -2.22
C TYR A 166 -10.16 -1.28 -0.88
N THR A 167 -9.84 -2.18 0.05
CA THR A 167 -9.28 -1.81 1.36
C THR A 167 -7.88 -1.19 1.21
N THR A 168 -7.04 -1.75 0.35
CA THR A 168 -5.68 -1.26 0.06
C THR A 168 -5.73 0.11 -0.62
N ALA A 169 -6.57 0.27 -1.64
CA ALA A 169 -6.79 1.54 -2.34
C ALA A 169 -7.28 2.63 -1.38
N ALA A 170 -8.26 2.31 -0.53
CA ALA A 170 -8.76 3.23 0.50
C ALA A 170 -7.66 3.66 1.49
N ALA A 171 -6.80 2.73 1.91
CA ALA A 171 -5.70 3.04 2.83
C ALA A 171 -4.64 3.93 2.17
N ALA A 172 -4.26 3.64 0.92
CA ALA A 172 -3.33 4.46 0.15
C ALA A 172 -3.87 5.89 -0.03
N GLN A 173 -5.11 6.01 -0.51
CA GLN A 173 -5.76 7.30 -0.72
C GLN A 173 -5.86 8.12 0.57
N LEU A 174 -6.20 7.47 1.69
CA LEU A 174 -6.29 8.16 2.97
C LEU A 174 -4.92 8.72 3.41
N ILE A 175 -3.82 8.03 3.13
CA ILE A 175 -2.47 8.51 3.46
C ILE A 175 -2.09 9.71 2.57
N VAL A 176 -2.36 9.64 1.27
CA VAL A 176 -2.14 10.75 0.32
C VAL A 176 -2.92 11.99 0.77
N VAL A 177 -4.20 11.83 1.11
CA VAL A 177 -5.06 12.91 1.65
C VAL A 177 -4.47 13.53 2.92
N MET A 178 -3.91 12.71 3.83
CA MET A 178 -3.29 13.20 5.05
C MET A 178 -2.01 14.01 4.77
N GLU A 179 -1.21 13.60 3.78
CA GLU A 179 -0.03 14.35 3.36
C GLU A 179 -0.43 15.73 2.80
N ASP A 180 -1.39 15.76 1.88
CA ASP A 180 -1.90 17.00 1.31
C ASP A 180 -2.47 17.96 2.37
N PHE A 181 -3.18 17.41 3.35
CA PHE A 181 -3.67 18.19 4.48
C PHE A 181 -2.52 18.74 5.34
N SER A 182 -1.45 17.96 5.57
CA SER A 182 -0.28 18.40 6.33
C SER A 182 0.49 19.51 5.61
N ALA A 183 0.58 19.45 4.27
CA ALA A 183 1.20 20.47 3.44
C ALA A 183 0.45 21.81 3.55
N LEU A 184 -0.88 21.78 3.73
CA LEU A 184 -1.67 22.96 4.01
C LEU A 184 -1.36 23.60 5.38
N GLU A 185 -1.10 22.80 6.42
CA GLU A 185 -0.74 23.35 7.75
C GLU A 185 0.61 24.10 7.72
N GLY A 186 1.52 23.73 6.82
CA GLY A 186 2.75 24.47 6.53
C GLY A 186 2.51 25.89 5.99
N THR A 187 1.30 26.20 5.50
CA THR A 187 0.87 27.52 5.03
C THR A 187 0.02 28.29 6.05
N ALA A 188 -0.08 27.82 7.29
CA ALA A 188 -0.98 28.36 8.34
C ALA A 188 -0.76 29.85 8.74
N ASP A 189 0.24 30.55 8.19
CA ASP A 189 0.32 32.02 8.27
C ASP A 189 -0.65 32.73 7.28
N GLU A 190 -1.25 32.01 6.31
CA GLU A 190 -2.22 32.52 5.33
C GLU A 190 -3.67 32.00 5.51
N VAL A 191 -3.90 30.94 6.28
CA VAL A 191 -5.26 30.42 6.57
C VAL A 191 -5.76 31.02 7.90
N ALA A 192 -6.31 32.23 7.81
CA ALA A 192 -6.64 33.05 8.98
C ALA A 192 -7.88 32.57 9.78
N SER A 193 -8.70 31.66 9.25
CA SER A 193 -9.82 31.08 9.98
C SER A 193 -10.39 29.81 9.35
N TYR A 194 -11.00 28.96 10.18
CA TYR A 194 -11.79 27.80 9.76
C TYR A 194 -13.01 28.18 8.88
N ASP A 195 -13.39 29.47 8.85
CA ASP A 195 -14.44 30.02 7.97
C ASP A 195 -13.95 30.27 6.52
N ASP A 196 -12.63 30.24 6.27
CA ASP A 196 -12.04 30.32 4.92
C ASP A 196 -11.85 28.92 4.28
N LEU A 197 -12.25 27.85 4.99
CA LEU A 197 -12.32 26.46 4.53
C LEU A 197 -13.67 26.15 3.85
N ASP A 198 -14.25 27.15 3.19
CA ASP A 198 -15.44 26.94 2.37
C ASP A 198 -15.00 26.22 1.07
N PRO A 199 -15.47 24.98 0.78
CA PRO A 199 -15.14 24.27 -0.45
C PRO A 199 -15.54 25.06 -1.70
N ASP A 200 -16.51 25.98 -1.59
CA ASP A 200 -16.91 26.87 -2.69
C ASP A 200 -15.86 27.97 -2.99
N ASN A 201 -14.89 28.21 -2.11
CA ASN A 201 -13.91 29.29 -2.23
C ASN A 201 -12.45 28.84 -2.31
N ASN A 202 -12.14 27.55 -2.11
CA ASN A 202 -10.77 27.04 -2.19
C ASN A 202 -10.72 25.71 -2.96
N ALA A 203 -10.17 25.74 -4.18
CA ALA A 203 -10.03 24.58 -5.06
C ALA A 203 -9.19 23.45 -4.43
N VAL A 204 -8.23 23.77 -3.56
CA VAL A 204 -7.42 22.76 -2.86
C VAL A 204 -8.26 22.04 -1.80
N HIS A 205 -9.16 22.75 -1.12
CA HIS A 205 -10.06 22.11 -0.15
C HIS A 205 -11.09 21.21 -0.84
N ALA A 206 -11.61 21.63 -2.00
CA ALA A 206 -12.53 20.80 -2.79
C ALA A 206 -11.87 19.50 -3.25
N ALA A 207 -10.62 19.55 -3.73
CA ALA A 207 -9.86 18.35 -4.11
C ALA A 207 -9.66 17.39 -2.93
N ILE A 208 -9.18 17.89 -1.79
CA ILE A 208 -9.00 17.06 -0.58
C ILE A 208 -10.31 16.41 -0.10
N VAL A 209 -11.44 17.10 -0.25
CA VAL A 209 -12.76 16.53 0.10
C VAL A 209 -13.17 15.44 -0.88
N GLU A 210 -12.96 15.63 -2.19
CA GLU A 210 -13.20 14.62 -3.23
C GLU A 210 -12.33 13.37 -2.99
N ASP A 211 -11.05 13.56 -2.70
CA ASP A 211 -10.10 12.48 -2.42
C ASP A 211 -10.47 11.71 -1.14
N LEU A 212 -10.94 12.41 -0.11
CA LEU A 212 -11.43 11.79 1.13
C LEU A 212 -12.73 11.02 0.89
N GLU A 213 -13.64 11.54 0.06
CA GLU A 213 -14.87 10.86 -0.31
C GLU A 213 -14.57 9.56 -1.07
N GLN A 214 -13.61 9.59 -2.00
CA GLN A 214 -13.14 8.40 -2.72
C GLN A 214 -12.55 7.34 -1.76
N ALA A 215 -11.69 7.76 -0.82
CA ALA A 215 -11.14 6.84 0.18
C ALA A 215 -12.24 6.16 1.02
N LEU A 216 -13.30 6.90 1.36
CA LEU A 216 -14.42 6.38 2.14
C LEU A 216 -15.32 5.45 1.32
N GLU A 217 -15.53 5.75 0.04
CA GLU A 217 -16.26 4.89 -0.89
C GLU A 217 -15.54 3.56 -1.08
N TRP A 218 -14.23 3.58 -1.36
CA TRP A 218 -13.43 2.37 -1.42
C TRP A 218 -13.42 1.60 -0.10
N ALA A 219 -13.36 2.28 1.04
CA ALA A 219 -13.45 1.62 2.34
C ALA A 219 -14.81 0.89 2.52
N ASP A 220 -15.94 1.52 2.17
CA ASP A 220 -17.26 0.88 2.24
C ASP A 220 -17.37 -0.31 1.28
N SER A 221 -16.86 -0.18 0.05
CA SER A 221 -16.76 -1.26 -0.95
C SER A 221 -15.90 -2.42 -0.46
N GLY A 222 -14.81 -2.14 0.25
CA GLY A 222 -13.97 -3.14 0.95
C GLY A 222 -14.61 -3.76 2.19
N GLY A 223 -15.84 -3.35 2.55
CA GLY A 223 -16.60 -3.88 3.68
C GLY A 223 -16.32 -3.20 5.03
N PHE A 224 -15.62 -2.06 5.04
CA PHE A 224 -15.44 -1.24 6.22
C PHE A 224 -16.69 -0.40 6.50
N ASP A 225 -17.52 -0.85 7.44
CA ASP A 225 -18.67 -0.07 7.91
C ASP A 225 -18.22 1.03 8.87
N ALA A 226 -17.88 2.18 8.31
CA ALA A 226 -17.41 3.34 9.03
C ALA A 226 -18.43 3.90 10.05
N SER A 227 -19.73 3.62 9.86
CA SER A 227 -20.80 3.98 10.80
C SER A 227 -20.66 3.25 12.15
N THR A 228 -19.98 2.10 12.18
CA THR A 228 -19.70 1.36 13.43
C THR A 228 -18.77 2.12 14.37
N PHE A 229 -17.97 3.05 13.84
CA PHE A 229 -17.06 3.90 14.62
C PHE A 229 -17.71 5.23 15.03
N GLY A 230 -19.00 5.43 14.69
CA GLY A 230 -19.73 6.66 15.00
C GLY A 230 -19.26 7.86 14.19
N ILE A 231 -18.60 7.62 13.06
CA ILE A 231 -18.26 8.64 12.08
C ILE A 231 -19.44 8.64 11.08
N ASP A 232 -20.18 9.76 11.06
CA ASP A 232 -21.36 9.96 10.20
C ASP A 232 -20.95 10.90 9.07
N TYR A 233 -20.70 10.33 7.89
CA TYR A 233 -20.17 11.03 6.71
C TYR A 233 -21.27 11.47 5.75
N THR A 234 -22.49 11.74 6.23
CA THR A 234 -23.52 12.29 5.33
C THR A 234 -23.08 13.67 4.85
N VAL A 235 -22.48 13.71 3.67
CA VAL A 235 -22.27 14.90 2.85
C VAL A 235 -23.65 15.27 2.29
N GLU A 236 -24.21 16.40 2.73
CA GLU A 236 -25.47 16.95 2.20
C GLU A 236 -25.26 17.73 0.91
#